data_AF-T0SRC6-F1
#
_entry.id   AF-T0SRC6-F1
#
_cell.length_a   1.000
_cell.length_b   1.000
_cell.length_c   1.000
_cell.angle_alpha   90.00
_cell.angle_beta   90.00
_cell.angle_gamma   90.00
#
_symmetry.space_group_name_H-M   'P 1'
#
loop_
_entity.id
_entity.type
_entity.pdbx_description
1 polymer ?
#
loop_
_entity_poly.entity_id
_entity_poly.type
_entity_poly.pdbx_seq_one_letter_code
_entity_poly.pdbx_strand_id
1 'polypeptide(L)'
;MSDEKNDLYLSTREKLNNISKSFCTAKWNQVTLHLQNGRTHSCHHPPTHHIPSVEIEHNATALHNTKEKKLYRKMMLEGKRPSECNYCWDIEDLPGNQISDRYIKSSDPLINNDDDIERIAKRQWDEDVIPPYMEVSFSNKCNLKCTYCSPVHSTKWVQEIKQEGPYKIFNNREVNSLEYLKSSNQMPFEPSAENEENPYVRAFWQWWPNLKQGLKIFRITGGEPLLDKNTFRILDELIASPIKELEISINTNACASDDLIDKFINKLQIINDKNFVKKISIFTSVDGSGEAAEYGRTGLNYEIWKKNLEKMLIQLPGIQVSIMFTANIFSITTIDSFVREMHELKIKYSSEFQALPIIIDFNILRYPGFLNISLLPVSFYQKLEETLEYIKSFNIDKDNTLKHGFCNFEMIKFKRLMDFLKDGPEITADYNKDVSKADFFLFIDQLDTRRGTNFKKTFPELVEFYNHCESINTELLIKHHSSN
;
A
#
# COMPACT_ATOMS: atom_id res chain seq x y z
N MET A 1 4.13 12.96 -18.86
CA MET A 1 2.96 12.14 -19.27
C MET A 1 2.89 12.22 -20.78
N SER A 2 2.53 11.15 -21.49
CA SER A 2 2.21 11.27 -22.92
C SER A 2 1.00 12.19 -23.09
N ASP A 3 0.99 13.00 -24.15
CA ASP A 3 -0.08 13.98 -24.42
C ASP A 3 -1.47 13.33 -24.44
N GLU A 4 -1.58 12.11 -24.97
CA GLU A 4 -2.83 11.33 -25.01
C GLU A 4 -3.44 11.02 -23.62
N LYS A 5 -2.62 10.73 -22.60
CA LYS A 5 -3.16 10.49 -21.24
C LYS A 5 -3.69 11.76 -20.63
N ASN A 6 -3.05 12.89 -20.93
CA ASN A 6 -3.51 14.18 -20.46
C ASN A 6 -4.87 14.53 -21.11
N ASP A 7 -5.02 14.27 -22.40
CA ASP A 7 -6.27 14.48 -23.13
C ASP A 7 -7.42 13.62 -22.58
N LEU A 8 -7.13 12.35 -22.26
CA LEU A 8 -8.11 11.45 -21.63
C LEU A 8 -8.61 12.00 -20.28
N TYR A 9 -7.70 12.50 -19.44
CA TYR A 9 -8.07 13.04 -18.13
C TYR A 9 -8.87 14.34 -18.24
N LEU A 10 -8.51 15.20 -19.21
CA LEU A 10 -9.25 16.42 -19.51
C LEU A 10 -10.66 16.12 -20.03
N SER A 11 -10.79 15.18 -20.96
CA SER A 11 -12.10 14.73 -21.47
C SER A 11 -12.96 14.13 -20.36
N THR A 12 -12.38 13.27 -19.51
CA THR A 12 -13.08 12.68 -18.36
C THR A 12 -13.57 13.78 -17.42
N ARG A 13 -12.73 14.77 -17.12
CA ARG A 13 -13.12 15.91 -16.29
C ARG A 13 -14.34 16.65 -16.84
N GLU A 14 -14.35 16.97 -18.12
CA GLU A 14 -15.47 17.66 -18.74
C GLU A 14 -16.76 16.85 -18.59
N LYS A 15 -16.71 15.54 -18.87
CA LYS A 15 -17.85 14.63 -18.70
C LYS A 15 -18.38 14.62 -17.27
N LEU A 16 -17.51 14.46 -16.27
CA LEU A 16 -17.95 14.45 -14.86
C LEU A 16 -18.54 15.80 -14.45
N ASN A 17 -17.90 16.91 -14.84
CA ASN A 17 -18.35 18.25 -14.45
C ASN A 17 -19.67 18.65 -15.13
N ASN A 18 -20.00 18.08 -16.29
CA ASN A 18 -21.31 18.23 -16.93
C ASN A 18 -22.43 17.53 -16.14
N ILE A 19 -22.14 16.46 -15.40
CA ILE A 19 -23.08 15.85 -14.46
C ILE A 19 -23.18 16.71 -13.21
N SER A 20 -22.05 16.99 -12.58
CA SER A 20 -21.93 17.85 -11.41
C SER A 20 -20.46 18.16 -11.13
N LYS A 21 -20.18 19.38 -10.66
CA LYS A 21 -18.81 19.84 -10.32
C LYS A 21 -18.10 18.99 -9.25
N SER A 22 -18.84 18.20 -8.48
CA SER A 22 -18.29 17.32 -7.44
C SER A 22 -18.35 15.83 -7.80
N PHE A 23 -18.87 15.47 -8.97
CA PHE A 23 -19.15 14.08 -9.34
C PHE A 23 -17.85 13.26 -9.50
N CYS A 24 -17.83 12.03 -8.96
CA CYS A 24 -16.70 11.12 -9.06
C CYS A 24 -17.19 9.66 -9.05
N THR A 25 -16.86 8.89 -10.09
CA THR A 25 -17.33 7.50 -10.17
C THR A 25 -16.70 6.59 -9.12
N ALA A 26 -15.55 6.94 -8.56
CA ALA A 26 -14.88 6.13 -7.53
C ALA A 26 -15.78 5.89 -6.29
N LYS A 27 -16.70 6.82 -5.94
CA LYS A 27 -17.66 6.62 -4.83
C LYS A 27 -18.66 5.47 -5.05
N TRP A 28 -18.86 5.09 -6.31
CA TRP A 28 -19.69 3.95 -6.70
C TRP A 28 -18.86 2.73 -7.09
N ASN A 29 -17.79 2.93 -7.86
CA ASN A 29 -17.12 1.83 -8.55
C ASN A 29 -15.91 1.24 -7.82
N GLN A 30 -15.39 1.92 -6.80
CA GLN A 30 -14.21 1.47 -6.05
C GLN A 30 -14.54 1.28 -4.57
N VAL A 31 -13.99 0.22 -3.97
CA VAL A 31 -14.03 0.00 -2.53
C VAL A 31 -12.75 -0.65 -2.04
N THR A 32 -12.28 -0.18 -0.88
CA THR A 32 -11.30 -0.88 -0.07
C THR A 32 -11.97 -1.28 1.24
N LEU A 33 -11.82 -2.55 1.61
CA LEU A 33 -12.39 -3.15 2.81
C LEU A 33 -11.28 -3.56 3.78
N HIS A 34 -11.35 -3.03 5.00
CA HIS A 34 -10.49 -3.41 6.11
C HIS A 34 -11.32 -4.26 7.08
N LEU A 35 -11.55 -5.52 6.72
CA LEU A 35 -12.45 -6.41 7.48
C LEU A 35 -11.87 -6.75 8.85
N GLN A 36 -10.55 -6.64 9.01
CA GLN A 36 -9.88 -6.83 10.28
C GLN A 36 -10.34 -5.86 11.36
N ASN A 37 -10.80 -4.66 11.01
CA ASN A 37 -11.31 -3.67 11.97
C ASN A 37 -12.63 -3.01 11.55
N GLY A 38 -13.33 -3.61 10.57
CA GLY A 38 -14.67 -3.18 10.16
C GLY A 38 -14.72 -1.81 9.50
N ARG A 39 -13.73 -1.46 8.69
CA ARG A 39 -13.65 -0.14 8.04
C ARG A 39 -13.69 -0.22 6.52
N THR A 40 -14.12 0.84 5.87
CA THR A 40 -14.15 0.96 4.40
C THR A 40 -13.81 2.37 3.95
N HIS A 41 -13.45 2.50 2.68
CA HIS A 41 -13.39 3.76 1.94
C HIS A 41 -13.54 3.47 0.44
N SER A 42 -13.90 4.48 -0.35
CA SER A 42 -14.08 4.32 -1.81
C SER A 42 -12.80 4.59 -2.63
N CYS A 43 -11.83 5.31 -2.07
CA CYS A 43 -10.60 5.71 -2.73
C CYS A 43 -9.50 5.83 -1.66
N HIS A 44 -8.22 5.84 -2.03
CA HIS A 44 -7.10 5.87 -1.08
C HIS A 44 -6.88 7.21 -0.36
N HIS A 45 -7.52 8.30 -0.79
CA HIS A 45 -7.37 9.62 -0.16
C HIS A 45 -8.31 9.87 1.03
N PRO A 46 -9.62 9.54 0.95
CA PRO A 46 -10.51 9.69 2.09
C PRO A 46 -10.05 8.91 3.33
N PRO A 47 -10.29 9.45 4.55
CA PRO A 47 -10.13 8.67 5.76
C PRO A 47 -11.02 7.42 5.69
N THR A 48 -10.52 6.32 6.25
CA THR A 48 -11.36 5.14 6.42
C THR A 48 -12.48 5.45 7.41
N HIS A 49 -13.71 5.01 7.16
CA HIS A 49 -14.81 5.12 8.11
C HIS A 49 -15.28 3.75 8.58
N HIS A 50 -15.90 3.71 9.76
CA HIS A 50 -16.38 2.50 10.39
C HIS A 50 -17.69 2.05 9.72
N ILE A 51 -17.81 0.75 9.43
CA ILE A 51 -19.03 0.12 8.93
C ILE A 51 -19.87 -0.27 10.15
N PRO A 52 -21.07 0.32 10.37
CA PRO A 52 -21.89 -0.08 11.51
C PRO A 52 -22.30 -1.56 11.43
N SER A 53 -22.07 -2.33 12.49
CA SER A 53 -22.38 -3.77 12.54
C SER A 53 -23.86 -4.05 12.24
N VAL A 54 -24.75 -3.20 12.77
CA VAL A 54 -26.19 -3.29 12.51
C VAL A 54 -26.51 -3.20 11.02
N GLU A 55 -25.76 -2.42 10.22
CA GLU A 55 -26.04 -2.35 8.78
C GLU A 55 -25.70 -3.65 8.05
N ILE A 56 -24.58 -4.30 8.39
CA ILE A 56 -24.16 -5.56 7.76
C ILE A 56 -24.97 -6.77 8.25
N GLU A 57 -25.56 -6.71 9.45
CA GLU A 57 -26.49 -7.73 9.94
C GLU A 57 -27.78 -7.78 9.11
N HIS A 58 -28.26 -6.63 8.64
CA HIS A 58 -29.47 -6.54 7.81
C HIS A 58 -29.16 -6.66 6.31
N ASN A 59 -27.99 -6.18 5.87
CA ASN A 59 -27.59 -6.17 4.47
C ASN A 59 -26.07 -6.29 4.33
N ALA A 60 -25.59 -7.46 3.93
CA ALA A 60 -24.18 -7.73 3.71
C ALA A 60 -23.49 -6.76 2.72
N THR A 61 -24.25 -6.15 1.79
CA THR A 61 -23.69 -5.18 0.84
C THR A 61 -23.32 -3.84 1.51
N ALA A 62 -23.74 -3.60 2.76
CA ALA A 62 -23.37 -2.42 3.54
C ALA A 62 -21.85 -2.28 3.72
N LEU A 63 -21.06 -3.34 3.50
CA LEU A 63 -19.60 -3.27 3.35
C LEU A 63 -19.16 -2.18 2.35
N HIS A 64 -19.91 -1.96 1.26
CA HIS A 64 -19.70 -0.85 0.31
C HIS A 64 -20.84 0.17 0.31
N ASN A 65 -22.02 -0.22 0.78
CA ASN A 65 -23.26 0.55 0.67
C ASN A 65 -23.75 1.10 2.01
N THR A 66 -22.83 1.41 2.94
CA THR A 66 -23.18 2.10 4.20
C THR A 66 -24.03 3.35 3.94
N LYS A 67 -24.93 3.68 4.86
CA LYS A 67 -25.70 4.93 4.82
C LYS A 67 -24.83 6.17 4.62
N GLU A 68 -23.68 6.23 5.29
CA GLU A 68 -22.70 7.33 5.16
C GLU A 68 -22.21 7.49 3.71
N LYS A 69 -21.74 6.42 3.07
CA LYS A 69 -21.31 6.44 1.66
C LYS A 69 -22.43 6.86 0.71
N LYS A 70 -23.67 6.42 0.96
CA LYS A 70 -24.83 6.84 0.16
C LYS A 70 -25.07 8.35 0.29
N LEU A 71 -24.89 8.94 1.47
CA LEU A 71 -24.99 10.38 1.65
C LEU A 71 -23.90 11.13 0.87
N TYR A 72 -22.67 10.61 0.82
CA TYR A 72 -21.63 11.21 -0.03
C TYR A 72 -21.95 11.12 -1.53
N ARG A 73 -22.54 10.00 -1.98
CA ARG A 73 -23.07 9.87 -3.35
C ARG A 73 -24.13 10.92 -3.65
N LYS A 74 -25.06 11.15 -2.72
CA LYS A 74 -26.08 12.21 -2.81
C LYS A 74 -25.44 13.59 -2.94
N MET A 75 -24.51 13.94 -2.06
CA MET A 75 -23.79 15.22 -2.11
C MET A 75 -23.15 15.42 -3.49
N MET A 76 -22.47 14.39 -4.00
CA MET A 76 -21.78 14.47 -5.29
C MET A 76 -22.74 14.66 -6.47
N LEU A 77 -23.91 13.99 -6.46
CA LEU A 77 -24.96 14.18 -7.47
C LEU A 77 -25.59 15.59 -7.38
N GLU A 78 -25.69 16.16 -6.19
CA GLU A 78 -26.22 17.51 -5.95
C GLU A 78 -25.22 18.65 -6.18
N GLY A 79 -23.98 18.38 -6.59
CA GLY A 79 -22.96 19.43 -6.78
C GLY A 79 -22.21 19.85 -5.52
N LYS A 80 -22.40 19.12 -4.40
CA LYS A 80 -21.74 19.40 -3.12
C LYS A 80 -20.49 18.55 -2.97
N ARG A 81 -19.38 19.19 -2.60
CA ARG A 81 -18.09 18.54 -2.31
C ARG A 81 -18.11 17.86 -0.92
N PRO A 82 -17.99 16.52 -0.81
CA PRO A 82 -17.80 15.86 0.47
C PRO A 82 -16.46 16.25 1.11
N SER A 83 -16.45 16.57 2.40
CA SER A 83 -15.25 17.00 3.13
C SER A 83 -14.15 15.93 3.15
N GLU A 84 -14.52 14.65 3.18
CA GLU A 84 -13.59 13.51 3.11
C GLU A 84 -12.79 13.42 1.78
N CYS A 85 -13.14 14.20 0.76
CA CYS A 85 -12.44 14.24 -0.52
C CYS A 85 -11.52 15.47 -0.68
N ASN A 86 -11.17 16.13 0.43
CA ASN A 86 -10.40 17.39 0.43
C ASN A 86 -9.13 17.33 -0.42
N TYR A 87 -8.37 16.23 -0.39
CA TYR A 87 -7.18 16.09 -1.24
C TYR A 87 -7.43 16.44 -2.72
N CYS A 88 -8.56 15.99 -3.30
CA CYS A 88 -8.89 16.31 -4.69
C CYS A 88 -9.36 17.76 -4.84
N TRP A 89 -10.07 18.29 -3.84
CA TRP A 89 -10.54 19.68 -3.84
C TRP A 89 -9.37 20.65 -3.73
N ASP A 90 -8.41 20.37 -2.85
CA ASP A 90 -7.20 21.16 -2.65
C ASP A 90 -6.40 21.25 -3.94
N ILE A 91 -6.26 20.15 -4.70
CA ILE A 91 -5.61 20.16 -6.03
C ILE A 91 -6.42 20.98 -7.04
N GLU A 92 -7.75 20.81 -7.09
CA GLU A 92 -8.60 21.48 -8.07
C GLU A 92 -8.77 22.98 -7.81
N ASP A 93 -8.61 23.42 -6.57
CA ASP A 93 -8.72 24.82 -6.17
C ASP A 93 -7.41 25.60 -6.35
N LEU A 94 -6.30 24.92 -6.68
CA LEU A 94 -5.06 25.58 -7.10
C LEU A 94 -5.24 26.29 -8.46
N PRO A 95 -4.52 27.40 -8.70
CA PRO A 95 -4.57 28.09 -9.98
C PRO A 95 -4.22 27.19 -11.17
N GLY A 96 -4.88 27.42 -12.30
CA GLY A 96 -4.61 26.73 -13.57
C GLY A 96 -5.56 25.57 -13.84
N ASN A 97 -5.09 24.61 -14.64
CA ASN A 97 -5.91 23.54 -15.21
C ASN A 97 -5.62 22.19 -14.56
N GLN A 98 -5.63 22.15 -13.22
CA GLN A 98 -5.17 21.00 -12.45
C GLN A 98 -6.06 19.76 -12.67
N ILE A 99 -5.43 18.59 -12.61
CA ILE A 99 -6.07 17.28 -12.71
C ILE A 99 -5.87 16.57 -11.38
N SER A 100 -6.95 16.43 -10.62
CA SER A 100 -6.95 15.63 -9.39
C SER A 100 -7.13 14.13 -9.67
N ASP A 101 -6.83 13.33 -8.65
CA ASP A 101 -6.98 11.87 -8.68
C ASP A 101 -8.40 11.40 -8.98
N ARG A 102 -9.44 12.20 -8.72
CA ARG A 102 -10.81 11.81 -9.03
C ARG A 102 -11.02 11.65 -10.54
N TYR A 103 -10.39 12.51 -11.36
CA TYR A 103 -10.48 12.41 -12.81
C TYR A 103 -9.68 11.21 -13.33
N ILE A 104 -8.46 11.03 -12.81
CA ILE A 104 -7.58 9.90 -13.17
C ILE A 104 -8.23 8.56 -12.83
N LYS A 105 -8.89 8.46 -11.67
CA LYS A 105 -9.59 7.24 -11.26
C LYS A 105 -10.87 6.99 -12.04
N SER A 106 -11.57 8.05 -12.42
CA SER A 106 -12.79 7.95 -13.23
C SER A 106 -12.50 7.67 -14.70
N SER A 107 -11.25 7.83 -15.15
CA SER A 107 -10.82 7.52 -16.51
C SER A 107 -10.31 6.09 -16.68
N ASP A 108 -10.36 5.25 -15.63
CA ASP A 108 -9.92 3.85 -15.72
C ASP A 108 -10.89 3.04 -16.61
N PRO A 109 -10.46 2.61 -17.81
CA PRO A 109 -11.34 1.99 -18.80
C PRO A 109 -11.81 0.58 -18.38
N LEU A 110 -11.20 -0.05 -17.39
CA LEU A 110 -11.64 -1.36 -16.89
C LEU A 110 -12.92 -1.29 -16.07
N ILE A 111 -13.20 -0.11 -15.50
CA ILE A 111 -14.29 0.09 -14.54
C ILE A 111 -15.13 1.32 -14.83
N ASN A 112 -14.76 2.13 -15.82
CA ASN A 112 -15.52 3.28 -16.29
C ASN A 112 -15.40 3.42 -17.81
N ASN A 113 -16.52 3.27 -18.51
CA ASN A 113 -16.71 3.82 -19.85
C ASN A 113 -17.82 4.90 -19.83
N ASP A 114 -18.15 5.47 -20.99
CA ASP A 114 -19.15 6.53 -21.09
C ASP A 114 -20.55 6.05 -20.64
N ASP A 115 -20.93 4.83 -21.01
CA ASP A 115 -22.19 4.22 -20.59
C ASP A 115 -22.25 4.01 -19.06
N ASP A 116 -21.12 3.65 -18.43
CA ASP A 116 -21.01 3.49 -16.97
C ASP A 116 -21.17 4.81 -16.25
N ILE A 117 -20.52 5.88 -16.73
CA ILE A 117 -20.63 7.22 -16.17
C ILE A 117 -22.09 7.70 -16.23
N GLU A 118 -22.73 7.56 -17.40
CA GLU A 118 -24.13 7.93 -17.57
C GLU A 118 -25.07 7.10 -16.69
N ARG A 119 -24.84 5.79 -16.63
CA ARG A 119 -25.62 4.88 -15.80
C ARG A 119 -25.54 5.28 -14.33
N ILE A 120 -24.34 5.60 -13.82
CA ILE A 120 -24.16 6.03 -12.43
C ILE A 120 -24.86 7.36 -12.18
N ALA A 121 -24.76 8.32 -13.10
CA ALA A 121 -25.40 9.62 -12.99
C ALA A 121 -26.94 9.54 -12.89
N LYS A 122 -27.54 8.51 -13.50
CA LYS A 122 -29.00 8.28 -13.52
C LYS A 122 -29.52 7.43 -12.34
N ARG A 123 -28.63 6.88 -11.49
CA ARG A 123 -29.02 6.08 -10.32
C ARG A 123 -29.63 6.93 -9.21
N GLN A 124 -30.52 6.33 -8.42
CA GLN A 124 -30.84 6.89 -7.11
C GLN A 124 -29.63 6.84 -6.20
N TRP A 125 -29.42 7.90 -5.42
CA TRP A 125 -28.23 8.06 -4.59
C TRP A 125 -28.12 7.00 -3.48
N ASP A 126 -29.26 6.41 -3.07
CA ASP A 126 -29.40 5.43 -2.01
C ASP A 126 -29.47 3.98 -2.51
N GLU A 127 -29.31 3.73 -3.81
CA GLU A 127 -29.20 2.38 -4.35
C GLU A 127 -27.95 1.64 -3.84
N ASP A 128 -28.09 0.33 -3.64
CA ASP A 128 -26.96 -0.56 -3.45
C ASP A 128 -26.24 -0.78 -4.78
N VAL A 129 -24.92 -0.64 -4.76
CA VAL A 129 -24.09 -0.89 -5.94
C VAL A 129 -23.07 -1.99 -5.70
N ILE A 130 -22.76 -2.72 -6.76
CA ILE A 130 -21.68 -3.71 -6.80
C ILE A 130 -20.48 -3.01 -7.45
N PRO A 131 -19.39 -2.76 -6.70
CA PRO A 131 -18.22 -2.09 -7.25
C PRO A 131 -17.45 -3.06 -8.15
N PRO A 132 -17.09 -2.68 -9.39
CA PRO A 132 -16.22 -3.48 -10.23
C PRO A 132 -14.77 -3.53 -9.73
N TYR A 133 -14.33 -2.58 -8.89
CA TYR A 133 -13.02 -2.60 -8.24
C TYR A 133 -13.18 -2.81 -6.74
N MET A 134 -12.52 -3.86 -6.21
CA MET A 134 -12.45 -4.09 -4.77
C MET A 134 -11.03 -4.46 -4.33
N GLU A 135 -10.58 -3.83 -3.26
CA GLU A 135 -9.44 -4.25 -2.45
C GLU A 135 -9.92 -4.74 -1.08
N VAL A 136 -9.39 -5.85 -0.57
CA VAL A 136 -9.79 -6.40 0.72
C VAL A 136 -8.60 -6.83 1.57
N SER A 137 -8.63 -6.44 2.84
CA SER A 137 -7.85 -7.03 3.93
C SER A 137 -8.76 -7.86 4.82
N PHE A 138 -8.52 -9.17 4.89
CA PHE A 138 -9.33 -10.09 5.70
C PHE A 138 -8.95 -10.06 7.19
N SER A 139 -7.66 -9.94 7.48
CA SER A 139 -7.14 -9.93 8.85
C SER A 139 -5.86 -9.11 8.96
N ASN A 140 -5.46 -8.84 10.20
CA ASN A 140 -4.15 -8.28 10.55
C ASN A 140 -3.11 -9.39 10.81
N LYS A 141 -3.40 -10.66 10.51
CA LYS A 141 -2.50 -11.77 10.81
C LYS A 141 -1.26 -11.67 9.94
N CYS A 142 -0.11 -11.36 10.56
CA CYS A 142 1.16 -11.21 9.88
C CYS A 142 2.28 -11.84 10.71
N ASN A 143 3.25 -12.44 10.04
CA ASN A 143 4.48 -12.98 10.65
C ASN A 143 5.58 -11.92 10.83
N LEU A 144 5.39 -10.70 10.30
CA LEU A 144 6.36 -9.60 10.36
C LEU A 144 5.86 -8.44 11.23
N LYS A 145 6.78 -7.61 11.73
CA LYS A 145 6.49 -6.34 12.43
C LYS A 145 7.36 -5.19 11.89
N CYS A 146 7.19 -4.84 10.61
CA CYS A 146 7.96 -3.77 9.96
C CYS A 146 7.89 -2.46 10.75
N THR A 147 9.00 -1.71 10.80
CA THR A 147 9.18 -0.50 11.64
C THR A 147 8.16 0.61 11.35
N TYR A 148 7.69 0.69 10.10
CA TYR A 148 6.67 1.65 9.65
C TYR A 148 5.24 1.08 9.64
N CYS A 149 5.04 -0.14 10.13
CA CYS A 149 3.73 -0.79 10.22
C CYS A 149 3.09 -0.54 11.61
N SER A 150 1.88 -1.05 11.82
CA SER A 150 1.11 -0.84 13.04
C SER A 150 0.36 -2.11 13.51
N PRO A 151 -0.13 -2.15 14.76
CA PRO A 151 -0.95 -3.24 15.26
C PRO A 151 -2.22 -3.51 14.43
N VAL A 152 -2.69 -2.52 13.68
CA VAL A 152 -3.84 -2.65 12.75
C VAL A 152 -3.57 -3.66 11.64
N HIS A 153 -2.30 -3.85 11.27
CA HIS A 153 -1.90 -4.69 10.14
C HIS A 153 -1.01 -5.87 10.52
N SER A 154 -0.60 -6.00 11.79
CA SER A 154 0.23 -7.11 12.23
C SER A 154 -0.07 -7.58 13.64
N THR A 155 -0.40 -8.86 13.75
CA THR A 155 -0.47 -9.59 15.02
C THR A 155 0.85 -9.60 15.79
N LYS A 156 2.01 -9.53 15.11
CA LYS A 156 3.32 -9.42 15.78
C LYS A 156 3.52 -8.05 16.42
N TRP A 157 3.00 -6.99 15.80
CA TRP A 157 2.93 -5.68 16.43
C TRP A 157 2.01 -5.67 17.65
N VAL A 158 0.81 -6.26 17.56
CA VAL A 158 -0.10 -6.40 18.72
C VAL A 158 0.60 -7.09 19.90
N GLN A 159 1.31 -8.19 19.64
CA GLN A 159 2.05 -8.94 20.66
C GLN A 159 3.12 -8.08 21.34
N GLU A 160 3.95 -7.38 20.56
CA GLU A 160 5.00 -6.51 21.09
C GLU A 160 4.44 -5.38 21.95
N ILE A 161 3.40 -4.67 21.50
CA ILE A 161 2.83 -3.55 22.26
C ILE A 161 2.09 -4.04 23.52
N LYS A 162 1.47 -5.22 23.50
CA LYS A 162 0.89 -5.83 24.73
C LYS A 162 1.96 -6.14 25.79
N GLN A 163 3.19 -6.45 25.37
CA GLN A 163 4.30 -6.80 26.26
C GLN A 163 5.07 -5.57 26.76
N GLU A 164 5.44 -4.67 25.84
CA GLU A 164 6.39 -3.58 26.09
C GLU A 164 5.72 -2.19 26.19
N GLY A 165 4.42 -2.12 25.88
CA GLY A 165 3.72 -0.84 25.72
C GLY A 165 4.06 -0.10 24.43
N PRO A 166 3.42 1.06 24.17
CA PRO A 166 3.72 1.88 23.00
C PRO A 166 5.18 2.34 22.98
N TYR A 167 5.69 2.64 21.79
CA TYR A 167 6.97 3.33 21.67
C TYR A 167 6.79 4.78 22.12
N LYS A 168 7.72 5.27 22.95
CA LYS A 168 7.70 6.64 23.46
C LYS A 168 8.67 7.50 22.65
N ILE A 169 8.15 8.51 21.98
CA ILE A 169 8.96 9.47 21.21
C ILE A 169 8.91 10.85 21.88
N PHE A 170 9.47 11.89 21.25
CA PHE A 170 9.65 13.19 21.88
C PHE A 170 8.32 13.75 22.45
N ASN A 171 8.40 14.38 23.62
CA ASN A 171 7.26 14.83 24.43
C ASN A 171 6.29 13.72 24.85
N ASN A 172 6.79 12.51 25.11
CA ASN A 172 5.99 11.35 25.54
C ASN A 172 4.86 10.97 24.58
N ARG A 173 4.92 11.42 23.32
CA ARG A 173 3.99 10.97 22.28
C ARG A 173 4.18 9.47 22.07
N GLU A 174 3.09 8.82 21.73
CA GLU A 174 3.05 7.37 21.58
C GLU A 174 2.96 6.97 20.12
N VAL A 175 3.79 6.00 19.71
CA VAL A 175 3.66 5.32 18.43
C VAL A 175 3.10 3.92 18.67
N ASN A 176 2.14 3.54 17.83
CA ASN A 176 1.49 2.22 17.86
C ASN A 176 0.76 1.90 19.18
N SER A 177 0.18 2.91 19.84
CA SER A 177 -0.61 2.74 21.07
C SER A 177 -1.90 1.95 20.86
N LEU A 178 -2.05 0.83 21.57
CA LEU A 178 -3.29 0.04 21.53
C LEU A 178 -4.46 0.81 22.16
N GLU A 179 -4.20 1.68 23.13
CA GLU A 179 -5.26 2.49 23.74
C GLU A 179 -5.83 3.50 22.75
N TYR A 180 -4.96 4.19 22.00
CA TYR A 180 -5.38 5.07 20.91
C TYR A 180 -6.18 4.31 19.84
N LEU A 181 -5.75 3.10 19.47
CA LEU A 181 -6.48 2.28 18.50
C LEU A 181 -7.86 1.85 19.02
N LYS A 182 -8.02 1.63 20.32
CA LYS A 182 -9.33 1.34 20.93
C LYS A 182 -10.21 2.58 20.91
N SER A 183 -9.70 3.72 21.38
CA SER A 183 -10.48 4.96 21.46
C SER A 183 -10.88 5.50 20.07
N SER A 184 -10.15 5.13 19.02
CA SER A 184 -10.44 5.50 17.62
C SER A 184 -11.22 4.45 16.82
N ASN A 185 -11.66 3.34 17.45
CA ASN A 185 -12.32 2.21 16.78
C ASN A 185 -11.50 1.66 15.59
N GLN A 186 -10.19 1.50 15.79
CA GLN A 186 -9.26 0.97 14.79
C GLN A 186 -8.63 -0.37 15.21
N MET A 187 -8.84 -0.80 16.46
CA MET A 187 -8.37 -2.10 16.92
C MET A 187 -8.92 -3.23 16.05
N PRO A 188 -8.07 -4.16 15.60
CA PRO A 188 -8.53 -5.34 14.91
C PRO A 188 -9.44 -6.20 15.80
N PHE A 189 -10.42 -6.86 15.18
CA PHE A 189 -11.26 -7.86 15.81
C PHE A 189 -10.41 -9.01 16.32
N GLU A 190 -10.41 -9.20 17.64
CA GLU A 190 -9.86 -10.40 18.29
C GLU A 190 -11.03 -11.38 18.52
N PRO A 191 -10.95 -12.62 18.01
CA PRO A 191 -11.93 -13.65 18.35
C PRO A 191 -12.01 -13.82 19.87
N SER A 192 -13.23 -13.93 20.40
CA SER A 192 -13.47 -14.13 21.83
C SER A 192 -14.29 -15.40 22.06
N ALA A 193 -14.34 -15.88 23.30
CA ALA A 193 -15.14 -17.05 23.67
C ALA A 193 -16.65 -16.87 23.38
N GLU A 194 -17.12 -15.63 23.27
CA GLU A 194 -18.53 -15.27 23.01
C GLU A 194 -18.79 -14.94 21.53
N ASN A 195 -17.74 -14.74 20.74
CA ASN A 195 -17.86 -14.32 19.34
C ASN A 195 -16.69 -14.90 18.52
N GLU A 196 -16.88 -16.12 18.01
CA GLU A 196 -15.87 -16.87 17.28
C GLU A 196 -15.61 -16.31 15.87
N GLU A 197 -16.59 -15.60 15.27
CA GLU A 197 -16.55 -15.19 13.86
C GLU A 197 -16.57 -13.66 13.68
N ASN A 198 -15.62 -13.14 12.91
CA ASN A 198 -15.60 -11.73 12.51
C ASN A 198 -16.85 -11.41 11.64
N PRO A 199 -17.75 -10.51 12.08
CA PRO A 199 -19.01 -10.26 11.39
C PRO A 199 -18.81 -9.65 9.99
N TYR A 200 -17.73 -8.90 9.77
CA TYR A 200 -17.41 -8.30 8.47
C TYR A 200 -16.94 -9.36 7.47
N VAL A 201 -16.18 -10.36 7.93
CA VAL A 201 -15.79 -11.50 7.09
C VAL A 201 -17.00 -12.37 6.75
N ARG A 202 -17.91 -12.60 7.71
CA ARG A 202 -19.18 -13.29 7.47
C ARG A 202 -20.02 -12.55 6.42
N ALA A 203 -20.19 -11.23 6.58
CA ALA A 203 -20.90 -10.40 5.62
C ALA A 203 -20.25 -10.43 4.23
N PHE A 204 -18.92 -10.42 4.14
CA PHE A 204 -18.22 -10.53 2.86
C PHE A 204 -18.59 -11.82 2.14
N TRP A 205 -18.60 -12.96 2.84
CA TRP A 205 -18.95 -14.24 2.24
C TRP A 205 -20.44 -14.39 1.90
N GLN A 206 -21.32 -13.72 2.63
CA GLN A 206 -22.73 -13.60 2.25
C GLN A 206 -22.91 -12.77 0.97
N TRP A 207 -22.08 -11.73 0.78
CA TRP A 207 -22.13 -10.88 -0.40
C TRP A 207 -21.44 -11.49 -1.63
N TRP A 208 -20.41 -12.33 -1.43
CA TRP A 208 -19.58 -12.92 -2.48
C TRP A 208 -20.33 -13.46 -3.71
N PRO A 209 -21.43 -14.24 -3.58
CA PRO A 209 -22.14 -14.79 -4.74
C PRO A 209 -22.69 -13.73 -5.70
N ASN A 210 -23.07 -12.56 -5.18
CA ASN A 210 -23.54 -11.43 -5.97
C ASN A 210 -22.37 -10.54 -6.40
N LEU A 211 -21.46 -10.23 -5.47
CA LEU A 211 -20.27 -9.42 -5.72
C LEU A 211 -19.46 -9.91 -6.92
N LYS A 212 -19.21 -11.22 -7.01
CA LYS A 212 -18.39 -11.81 -8.07
C LYS A 212 -18.94 -11.62 -9.49
N GLN A 213 -20.23 -11.30 -9.63
CA GLN A 213 -20.87 -11.07 -10.93
C GLN A 213 -20.49 -9.70 -11.53
N GLY A 214 -20.13 -8.72 -10.68
CA GLY A 214 -19.76 -7.37 -11.10
C GLY A 214 -18.26 -7.06 -11.03
N LEU A 215 -17.46 -7.90 -10.37
CA LEU A 215 -16.04 -7.64 -10.19
C LEU A 215 -15.25 -7.72 -11.50
N LYS A 216 -14.40 -6.70 -11.70
CA LYS A 216 -13.42 -6.59 -12.78
C LYS A 216 -12.00 -6.55 -12.24
N ILE A 217 -11.79 -5.93 -11.07
CA ILE A 217 -10.50 -5.85 -10.40
C ILE A 217 -10.68 -6.27 -8.94
N PHE A 218 -9.93 -7.28 -8.50
CA PHE A 218 -9.96 -7.77 -7.13
C PHE A 218 -8.55 -7.87 -6.55
N ARG A 219 -8.29 -7.11 -5.48
CA ARG A 219 -7.00 -7.09 -4.79
C ARG A 219 -7.12 -7.65 -3.38
N ILE A 220 -6.26 -8.61 -3.03
CA ILE A 220 -6.14 -9.16 -1.68
C ILE A 220 -4.87 -8.62 -1.03
N THR A 221 -5.04 -8.00 0.15
CA THR A 221 -3.97 -7.32 0.89
C THR A 221 -4.09 -7.58 2.41
N GLY A 222 -3.34 -6.80 3.18
CA GLY A 222 -3.34 -6.71 4.63
C GLY A 222 -2.77 -7.94 5.32
N GLY A 223 -2.43 -7.81 6.62
CA GLY A 223 -1.66 -8.84 7.30
C GLY A 223 -0.53 -9.38 6.44
N GLU A 224 -0.38 -10.70 6.46
CA GLU A 224 0.17 -11.49 5.38
C GLU A 224 -0.97 -12.33 4.76
N PRO A 225 -1.41 -12.05 3.51
CA PRO A 225 -2.55 -12.75 2.90
C PRO A 225 -2.39 -14.26 2.86
N LEU A 226 -1.16 -14.78 2.73
CA LEU A 226 -0.91 -16.22 2.71
C LEU A 226 -1.06 -16.89 4.10
N LEU A 227 -1.24 -16.13 5.18
CA LEU A 227 -1.56 -16.69 6.51
C LEU A 227 -3.08 -16.76 6.77
N ASP A 228 -3.90 -16.20 5.86
CA ASP A 228 -5.34 -16.12 5.99
C ASP A 228 -6.06 -17.18 5.13
N LYS A 229 -6.98 -17.93 5.76
CA LYS A 229 -7.75 -18.97 5.08
C LYS A 229 -8.67 -18.41 3.98
N ASN A 230 -9.13 -17.17 4.12
CA ASN A 230 -10.03 -16.53 3.16
C ASN A 230 -9.35 -16.25 1.83
N THR A 231 -8.05 -15.94 1.83
CA THR A 231 -7.25 -15.82 0.60
C THR A 231 -7.31 -17.11 -0.22
N PHE A 232 -7.04 -18.26 0.41
CA PHE A 232 -7.12 -19.55 -0.29
C PHE A 232 -8.54 -19.91 -0.70
N ARG A 233 -9.55 -19.57 0.11
CA ARG A 233 -10.96 -19.77 -0.25
C ARG A 233 -11.33 -18.99 -1.52
N ILE A 234 -10.86 -17.76 -1.69
CA ILE A 234 -11.06 -17.01 -2.95
C ILE A 234 -10.44 -17.77 -4.13
N LEU A 235 -9.20 -18.25 -3.99
CA LEU A 235 -8.55 -19.00 -5.07
C LEU A 235 -9.32 -20.28 -5.40
N ASP A 236 -9.86 -20.98 -4.39
CA ASP A 236 -10.72 -22.15 -4.58
C ASP A 236 -12.04 -21.79 -5.29
N GLU A 237 -12.66 -20.67 -4.93
CA GLU A 237 -13.87 -20.15 -5.59
C GLU A 237 -13.62 -19.82 -7.07
N LEU A 238 -12.45 -19.25 -7.41
CA LEU A 238 -12.08 -18.95 -8.80
C LEU A 238 -11.78 -20.21 -9.60
N ILE A 239 -11.25 -21.26 -8.96
CA ILE A 239 -11.04 -22.57 -9.60
C ILE A 239 -12.39 -23.26 -9.86
N ALA A 240 -13.33 -23.17 -8.92
CA ALA A 240 -14.66 -23.77 -9.03
C ALA A 240 -15.59 -22.99 -9.97
N SER A 241 -15.50 -21.66 -9.97
CA SER A 241 -16.37 -20.75 -10.69
C SER A 241 -15.54 -19.61 -11.32
N PRO A 242 -14.92 -19.85 -12.49
CA PRO A 242 -14.05 -18.88 -13.16
C PRO A 242 -14.73 -17.53 -13.45
N ILE A 243 -13.95 -16.45 -13.43
CA ILE A 243 -14.39 -15.08 -13.76
C ILE A 243 -13.45 -14.54 -14.83
N LYS A 244 -13.75 -14.83 -16.10
CA LYS A 244 -12.83 -14.60 -17.23
C LYS A 244 -12.38 -13.14 -17.41
N GLU A 245 -13.20 -12.19 -16.98
CA GLU A 245 -12.92 -10.75 -17.07
C GLU A 245 -12.21 -10.17 -15.84
N LEU A 246 -11.94 -11.00 -14.81
CA LEU A 246 -11.34 -10.53 -13.57
C LEU A 246 -9.83 -10.34 -13.71
N GLU A 247 -9.33 -9.22 -13.22
CA GLU A 247 -7.92 -9.01 -12.91
C GLU A 247 -7.73 -9.18 -11.39
N ILE A 248 -6.98 -10.21 -10.99
CA ILE A 248 -6.70 -10.50 -9.58
C ILE A 248 -5.28 -10.09 -9.21
N SER A 249 -5.16 -9.42 -8.07
CA SER A 249 -3.89 -9.00 -7.48
C SER A 249 -3.76 -9.53 -6.05
N ILE A 250 -2.63 -10.15 -5.71
CA ILE A 250 -2.39 -10.65 -4.35
C ILE A 250 -1.08 -10.10 -3.81
N ASN A 251 -1.13 -9.49 -2.64
CA ASN A 251 0.04 -9.05 -1.89
C ASN A 251 0.61 -10.19 -1.03
N THR A 252 1.92 -10.21 -0.82
CA THR A 252 2.60 -11.08 0.14
C THR A 252 3.92 -10.45 0.57
N ASN A 253 4.41 -10.77 1.76
CA ASN A 253 5.79 -10.51 2.19
C ASN A 253 6.75 -11.63 1.76
N ALA A 254 6.24 -12.67 1.08
CA ALA A 254 6.96 -13.85 0.59
C ALA A 254 7.83 -14.58 1.63
N CYS A 255 7.53 -14.41 2.92
CA CYS A 255 8.17 -15.10 4.05
C CYS A 255 7.20 -16.03 4.78
N ALA A 256 6.10 -16.43 4.15
CA ALA A 256 5.27 -17.54 4.64
C ALA A 256 6.03 -18.88 4.55
N SER A 257 5.52 -19.93 5.20
CA SER A 257 6.13 -21.26 5.13
C SER A 257 6.17 -21.79 3.69
N ASP A 258 7.14 -22.66 3.39
CA ASP A 258 7.28 -23.28 2.06
C ASP A 258 5.94 -23.93 1.61
N ASP A 259 5.24 -24.65 2.49
CA ASP A 259 3.92 -25.26 2.17
C ASP A 259 2.86 -24.23 1.73
N LEU A 260 2.84 -23.05 2.35
CA LEU A 260 1.87 -22.01 2.00
C LEU A 260 2.23 -21.33 0.68
N ILE A 261 3.53 -21.11 0.43
CA ILE A 261 4.04 -20.59 -0.84
C ILE A 261 3.75 -21.58 -1.97
N ASP A 262 4.05 -22.86 -1.77
CA ASP A 262 3.83 -23.90 -2.78
C ASP A 262 2.32 -24.09 -3.03
N LYS A 263 1.48 -24.06 -1.99
CA LYS A 263 0.01 -24.07 -2.14
C LYS A 263 -0.49 -22.86 -2.93
N PHE A 264 0.07 -21.68 -2.68
CA PHE A 264 -0.28 -20.45 -3.38
C PHE A 264 0.08 -20.53 -4.86
N ILE A 265 1.32 -20.91 -5.17
CA ILE A 265 1.82 -21.11 -6.54
C ILE A 265 0.96 -22.13 -7.29
N ASN A 266 0.71 -23.30 -6.70
CA ASN A 266 -0.08 -24.36 -7.34
C ASN A 266 -1.49 -23.88 -7.73
N LYS A 267 -2.14 -23.09 -6.87
CA LYS A 267 -3.47 -22.54 -7.18
C LYS A 267 -3.41 -21.48 -8.29
N LEU A 268 -2.43 -20.57 -8.23
CA LEU A 268 -2.27 -19.57 -9.29
C LEU A 268 -1.93 -20.21 -10.63
N GLN A 269 -1.12 -21.26 -10.65
CA GLN A 269 -0.81 -22.02 -11.86
C GLN A 269 -2.07 -22.61 -12.48
N ILE A 270 -2.93 -23.28 -11.69
CA ILE A 270 -4.21 -23.80 -12.18
C ILE A 270 -5.08 -22.69 -12.80
N ILE A 271 -5.18 -21.55 -12.12
CA ILE A 271 -5.98 -20.41 -12.57
C ILE A 271 -5.41 -19.84 -13.87
N ASN A 272 -4.08 -19.70 -13.96
CA ASN A 272 -3.37 -19.14 -15.10
C ASN A 272 -3.47 -20.06 -16.33
N ASP A 273 -3.09 -21.33 -16.18
CA ASP A 273 -3.02 -22.30 -17.28
C ASP A 273 -4.39 -22.55 -17.93
N LYS A 274 -5.46 -22.47 -17.13
CA LYS A 274 -6.85 -22.61 -17.60
C LYS A 274 -7.51 -21.26 -17.97
N ASN A 275 -6.76 -20.16 -17.92
CA ASN A 275 -7.22 -18.80 -18.18
C ASN A 275 -8.50 -18.47 -17.40
N PHE A 276 -8.60 -18.86 -16.13
CA PHE A 276 -9.82 -18.69 -15.33
C PHE A 276 -10.12 -17.24 -14.95
N VAL A 277 -9.12 -16.38 -15.06
CA VAL A 277 -9.19 -14.92 -14.89
C VAL A 277 -8.44 -14.26 -16.04
N LYS A 278 -8.70 -12.97 -16.27
CA LYS A 278 -8.08 -12.17 -17.33
C LYS A 278 -6.59 -11.94 -17.07
N LYS A 279 -6.24 -11.65 -15.82
CA LYS A 279 -4.87 -11.32 -15.42
C LYS A 279 -4.63 -11.67 -13.96
N ILE A 280 -3.43 -12.17 -13.67
CA ILE A 280 -2.92 -12.35 -12.31
C ILE A 280 -1.74 -11.40 -12.12
N SER A 281 -1.64 -10.78 -10.96
CA SER A 281 -0.48 -9.98 -10.55
C SER A 281 -0.11 -10.28 -9.11
N ILE A 282 1.17 -10.52 -8.86
CA ILE A 282 1.69 -10.78 -7.52
C ILE A 282 2.45 -9.55 -7.07
N PHE A 283 2.15 -9.07 -5.86
CA PHE A 283 2.88 -7.99 -5.23
C PHE A 283 3.66 -8.56 -4.06
N THR A 284 4.99 -8.54 -4.12
CA THR A 284 5.84 -8.89 -2.98
C THR A 284 6.43 -7.64 -2.35
N SER A 285 6.75 -7.66 -1.05
CA SER A 285 7.24 -6.46 -0.35
C SER A 285 8.59 -6.70 0.34
N VAL A 286 9.60 -5.95 -0.08
CA VAL A 286 10.95 -5.89 0.53
C VAL A 286 11.54 -4.50 0.31
N ASP A 287 12.32 -3.99 1.28
CA ASP A 287 12.81 -2.61 1.28
C ASP A 287 14.32 -2.55 1.55
N GLY A 288 15.12 -2.97 0.58
CA GLY A 288 16.58 -3.07 0.66
C GLY A 288 17.07 -4.51 0.55
N SER A 289 18.33 -4.76 0.93
CA SER A 289 18.95 -6.08 0.86
C SER A 289 19.54 -6.53 2.20
N GLY A 290 19.54 -7.84 2.44
CA GLY A 290 20.19 -8.47 3.60
C GLY A 290 19.74 -7.89 4.94
N GLU A 291 20.69 -7.72 5.87
CA GLU A 291 20.42 -7.26 7.24
C GLU A 291 19.66 -5.92 7.30
N ALA A 292 19.89 -5.01 6.35
CA ALA A 292 19.18 -3.73 6.30
C ALA A 292 17.67 -3.90 6.09
N ALA A 293 17.28 -4.80 5.17
CA ALA A 293 15.88 -5.13 4.94
C ALA A 293 15.26 -5.85 6.14
N GLU A 294 16.01 -6.77 6.77
CA GLU A 294 15.57 -7.53 7.94
C GLU A 294 15.38 -6.64 9.17
N TYR A 295 16.24 -5.64 9.34
CA TYR A 295 16.12 -4.63 10.38
C TYR A 295 14.84 -3.80 10.21
N GLY A 296 14.61 -3.24 9.01
CA GLY A 296 13.42 -2.47 8.71
C GLY A 296 12.13 -3.30 8.75
N ARG A 297 12.21 -4.58 8.42
CA ARG A 297 11.08 -5.51 8.35
C ARG A 297 11.24 -6.69 9.31
N THR A 298 11.37 -6.43 10.61
CA THR A 298 11.63 -7.49 11.61
C THR A 298 10.74 -8.73 11.42
N GLY A 299 11.40 -9.88 11.30
CA GLY A 299 10.81 -11.19 10.97
C GLY A 299 11.00 -11.61 9.51
N LEU A 300 11.38 -10.66 8.62
CA LEU A 300 11.81 -10.96 7.26
C LEU A 300 13.08 -11.80 7.35
N ASN A 301 13.18 -12.78 6.46
CA ASN A 301 14.45 -13.42 6.14
C ASN A 301 14.69 -13.18 4.65
N TYR A 302 15.74 -12.42 4.32
CA TYR A 302 15.97 -11.94 2.97
C TYR A 302 16.20 -13.10 1.98
N GLU A 303 16.91 -14.13 2.41
CA GLU A 303 17.18 -15.31 1.59
C GLU A 303 15.93 -16.15 1.35
N ILE A 304 15.05 -16.29 2.34
CA ILE A 304 13.75 -16.95 2.16
C ILE A 304 12.87 -16.15 1.20
N TRP A 305 12.82 -14.82 1.35
CA TRP A 305 12.10 -13.94 0.43
C TRP A 305 12.60 -14.12 -1.01
N LYS A 306 13.92 -14.09 -1.21
CA LYS A 306 14.55 -14.26 -2.53
C LYS A 306 14.28 -15.65 -3.12
N LYS A 307 14.45 -16.71 -2.33
CA LYS A 307 14.11 -18.09 -2.71
C LYS A 307 12.65 -18.20 -3.17
N ASN A 308 11.72 -17.59 -2.43
CA ASN A 308 10.30 -17.63 -2.75
C ASN A 308 9.95 -16.76 -3.97
N LEU A 309 10.62 -15.62 -4.16
CA LEU A 309 10.56 -14.84 -5.40
C LEU A 309 10.98 -15.69 -6.61
N GLU A 310 12.15 -16.33 -6.53
CA GLU A 310 12.64 -17.20 -7.61
C GLU A 310 11.70 -18.39 -7.86
N LYS A 311 11.14 -19.02 -6.80
CA LYS A 311 10.11 -20.05 -6.95
C LYS A 311 8.91 -19.55 -7.76
N MET A 312 8.39 -18.35 -7.43
CA MET A 312 7.26 -17.75 -8.16
C MET A 312 7.63 -17.47 -9.62
N LEU A 313 8.80 -16.90 -9.89
CA LEU A 313 9.24 -16.60 -11.26
C LEU A 313 9.44 -17.85 -12.12
N ILE A 314 9.93 -18.94 -11.53
CA ILE A 314 10.14 -20.22 -12.23
C ILE A 314 8.81 -20.91 -12.53
N GLN A 315 7.91 -20.99 -11.54
CA GLN A 315 6.71 -21.83 -11.63
C GLN A 315 5.51 -21.10 -12.22
N LEU A 316 5.55 -19.77 -12.31
CA LEU A 316 4.48 -18.94 -12.86
C LEU A 316 4.98 -18.09 -14.04
N PRO A 317 5.53 -18.70 -15.11
CA PRO A 317 5.97 -17.94 -16.27
C PRO A 317 4.80 -17.17 -16.88
N GLY A 318 5.04 -15.92 -17.29
CA GLY A 318 4.00 -15.01 -17.80
C GLY A 318 3.26 -14.22 -16.71
N ILE A 319 3.33 -14.61 -15.44
CA ILE A 319 2.82 -13.78 -14.34
C ILE A 319 3.92 -12.80 -13.91
N GLN A 320 3.59 -11.50 -13.94
CA GLN A 320 4.49 -10.46 -13.47
C GLN A 320 4.45 -10.36 -11.94
N VAL A 321 5.63 -10.29 -11.32
CA VAL A 321 5.81 -10.00 -9.89
C VAL A 321 6.25 -8.55 -9.72
N SER A 322 5.43 -7.75 -9.04
CA SER A 322 5.78 -6.39 -8.67
C SER A 322 6.35 -6.35 -7.25
N ILE A 323 7.56 -5.83 -7.09
CA ILE A 323 8.18 -5.63 -5.79
C ILE A 323 7.80 -4.24 -5.29
N MET A 324 7.01 -4.18 -4.22
CA MET A 324 6.64 -2.93 -3.55
C MET A 324 7.76 -2.54 -2.58
N PHE A 325 8.62 -1.62 -3.03
CA PHE A 325 9.75 -1.09 -2.28
C PHE A 325 9.35 0.21 -1.58
N THR A 326 9.38 0.22 -0.26
CA THR A 326 9.06 1.39 0.58
C THR A 326 10.36 2.08 1.01
N ALA A 327 10.74 3.12 0.27
CA ALA A 327 11.92 3.93 0.54
C ALA A 327 11.83 4.63 1.91
N ASN A 328 12.66 4.16 2.83
CA ASN A 328 12.83 4.60 4.21
C ASN A 328 14.32 4.70 4.55
N ILE A 329 14.66 5.29 5.71
CA ILE A 329 16.06 5.52 6.14
C ILE A 329 16.94 4.26 6.05
N PHE A 330 16.40 3.09 6.41
CA PHE A 330 17.14 1.82 6.34
C PHE A 330 17.34 1.36 4.90
N SER A 331 16.31 1.42 4.08
CA SER A 331 16.34 0.87 2.72
C SER A 331 17.34 1.56 1.78
N ILE A 332 17.61 2.86 2.02
CA ILE A 332 18.48 3.67 1.15
C ILE A 332 19.95 3.26 1.27
N THR A 333 20.36 2.64 2.38
CA THR A 333 21.75 2.19 2.55
C THR A 333 22.12 1.05 1.62
N THR A 334 21.15 0.24 1.20
CA THR A 334 21.33 -0.93 0.33
C THR A 334 20.54 -0.86 -0.98
N ILE A 335 20.01 0.32 -1.36
CA ILE A 335 19.13 0.42 -2.53
C ILE A 335 19.89 0.15 -3.85
N ASP A 336 21.16 0.54 -3.94
CA ASP A 336 21.99 0.29 -5.12
C ASP A 336 22.20 -1.22 -5.34
N SER A 337 22.63 -1.94 -4.29
CA SER A 337 22.84 -3.39 -4.36
C SER A 337 21.52 -4.13 -4.63
N PHE A 338 20.42 -3.68 -4.03
CA PHE A 338 19.09 -4.19 -4.31
C PHE A 338 18.70 -4.04 -5.79
N VAL A 339 18.87 -2.83 -6.36
CA VAL A 339 18.56 -2.56 -7.78
C VAL A 339 19.37 -3.44 -8.72
N ARG A 340 20.67 -3.61 -8.44
CA ARG A 340 21.56 -4.47 -9.24
C ARG A 340 21.17 -5.94 -9.15
N GLU A 341 20.89 -6.44 -7.95
CA GLU A 341 20.44 -7.82 -7.77
C GLU A 341 19.09 -8.08 -8.46
N MET A 342 18.15 -7.14 -8.38
CA MET A 342 16.89 -7.26 -9.11
C MET A 342 17.09 -7.21 -10.63
N HIS A 343 18.07 -6.46 -11.12
CA HIS A 343 18.44 -6.49 -12.53
C HIS A 343 19.01 -7.86 -12.93
N GLU A 344 19.85 -8.49 -12.11
CA GLU A 344 20.33 -9.86 -12.36
C GLU A 344 19.18 -10.87 -12.43
N LEU A 345 18.19 -10.77 -11.55
CA LEU A 345 16.98 -11.60 -11.62
C LEU A 345 16.14 -11.29 -12.87
N LYS A 346 16.00 -10.02 -13.25
CA LYS A 346 15.35 -9.63 -14.51
C LYS A 346 16.09 -10.25 -15.70
N ILE A 347 17.42 -10.23 -15.74
CA ILE A 347 18.21 -10.88 -16.79
C ILE A 347 17.93 -12.39 -16.82
N LYS A 348 17.97 -13.05 -15.66
CA LYS A 348 17.81 -14.50 -15.52
C LYS A 348 16.42 -15.00 -15.94
N TYR A 349 15.37 -14.24 -15.66
CA TYR A 349 13.98 -14.67 -15.82
C TYR A 349 13.21 -13.97 -16.95
N SER A 350 13.82 -13.00 -17.64
CA SER A 350 13.19 -12.43 -18.83
C SER A 350 13.25 -13.42 -19.99
N SER A 351 12.24 -13.36 -20.86
CA SER A 351 12.18 -14.13 -22.10
C SER A 351 11.65 -13.26 -23.23
N GLU A 352 11.71 -13.76 -24.47
CA GLU A 352 11.11 -13.09 -25.64
C GLU A 352 9.61 -12.79 -25.43
N PHE A 353 8.92 -13.63 -24.65
CA PHE A 353 7.48 -13.49 -24.36
C PHE A 353 7.20 -12.76 -23.04
N GLN A 354 8.22 -12.44 -22.25
CA GLN A 354 8.08 -11.75 -20.97
C GLN A 354 9.35 -10.92 -20.67
N ALA A 355 9.40 -9.69 -21.19
CA ALA A 355 10.54 -8.79 -20.99
C ALA A 355 10.60 -8.17 -19.58
N LEU A 356 9.48 -8.14 -18.85
CA LEU A 356 9.36 -7.56 -17.51
C LEU A 356 8.72 -8.55 -16.52
N PRO A 357 9.44 -9.64 -16.15
CA PRO A 357 8.96 -10.59 -15.15
C PRO A 357 8.90 -9.96 -13.75
N ILE A 358 9.78 -8.98 -13.49
CA ILE A 358 9.84 -8.20 -12.25
C ILE A 358 9.66 -6.71 -12.58
N ILE A 359 8.85 -6.00 -11.80
CA ILE A 359 8.81 -4.53 -11.75
C ILE A 359 9.07 -4.09 -10.32
N ILE A 360 9.90 -3.06 -10.13
CA ILE A 360 10.11 -2.45 -8.82
C ILE A 360 9.24 -1.20 -8.68
N ASP A 361 8.27 -1.24 -7.77
CA ASP A 361 7.49 -0.07 -7.42
C ASP A 361 8.14 0.67 -6.23
N PHE A 362 8.90 1.71 -6.54
CA PHE A 362 9.51 2.62 -5.56
C PHE A 362 8.49 3.59 -4.96
N ASN A 363 8.12 3.35 -3.70
CA ASN A 363 7.18 4.15 -2.92
C ASN A 363 7.90 4.92 -1.81
N ILE A 364 7.51 6.16 -1.58
CA ILE A 364 8.09 7.02 -0.53
C ILE A 364 7.41 6.73 0.79
N LEU A 365 8.17 6.42 1.85
CA LEU A 365 7.63 6.38 3.20
C LEU A 365 7.35 7.81 3.69
N ARG A 366 6.08 8.20 3.77
CA ARG A 366 5.67 9.52 4.31
C ARG A 366 5.44 9.50 5.82
N TYR A 367 4.80 8.45 6.33
CA TYR A 367 4.52 8.26 7.74
C TYR A 367 5.00 6.88 8.20
N PRO A 368 5.69 6.76 9.36
CA PRO A 368 6.03 7.85 10.27
C PRO A 368 7.14 8.75 9.73
N GLY A 369 7.03 10.06 9.99
CA GLY A 369 7.97 11.07 9.49
C GLY A 369 9.42 10.87 9.96
N PHE A 370 9.62 10.24 11.12
CA PHE A 370 10.94 9.96 11.67
C PHE A 370 11.70 8.82 10.95
N LEU A 371 11.06 8.04 10.08
CA LEU A 371 11.72 7.01 9.25
C LEU A 371 11.90 7.44 7.78
N ASN A 372 11.58 8.70 7.49
CA ASN A 372 11.55 9.26 6.16
C ASN A 372 12.95 9.59 5.62
N ILE A 373 13.18 9.34 4.33
CA ILE A 373 14.48 9.55 3.68
C ILE A 373 14.95 11.02 3.63
N SER A 374 14.05 11.99 3.76
CA SER A 374 14.39 13.43 3.79
C SER A 374 15.11 13.89 5.06
N LEU A 375 15.19 13.02 6.07
CA LEU A 375 16.01 13.25 7.25
C LEU A 375 17.49 12.95 6.99
N LEU A 376 17.80 12.14 5.97
CA LEU A 376 19.17 11.73 5.66
C LEU A 376 20.02 12.93 5.20
N PRO A 377 21.35 12.87 5.43
CA PRO A 377 22.28 13.83 4.85
C PRO A 377 22.25 13.84 3.31
N VAL A 378 22.54 15.00 2.71
CA VAL A 378 22.57 15.20 1.25
C VAL A 378 23.57 14.27 0.55
N SER A 379 24.59 13.74 1.24
CA SER A 379 25.53 12.76 0.68
C SER A 379 24.85 11.49 0.16
N PHE A 380 23.68 11.13 0.69
CA PHE A 380 22.90 10.01 0.16
C PHE A 380 22.27 10.33 -1.21
N TYR A 381 22.05 11.60 -1.54
CA TYR A 381 21.57 12.00 -2.88
C TYR A 381 22.56 11.58 -3.96
N GLN A 382 23.86 11.78 -3.74
CA GLN A 382 24.93 11.40 -4.68
C GLN A 382 24.96 9.89 -4.93
N LYS A 383 24.79 9.08 -3.87
CA LYS A 383 24.67 7.62 -4.01
C LYS A 383 23.48 7.23 -4.89
N LEU A 384 22.35 7.92 -4.76
CA LEU A 384 21.17 7.67 -5.58
C LEU A 384 21.35 8.13 -7.04
N GLU A 385 22.17 9.15 -7.30
CA GLU A 385 22.49 9.58 -8.67
C GLU A 385 23.17 8.44 -9.45
N GLU A 386 24.14 7.76 -8.85
CA GLU A 386 24.83 6.61 -9.46
C GLU A 386 23.86 5.46 -9.78
N THR A 387 22.96 5.13 -8.84
CA THR A 387 21.93 4.12 -9.06
C THR A 387 20.93 4.54 -10.14
N LEU A 388 20.55 5.82 -10.21
CA LEU A 388 19.67 6.32 -11.27
C LEU A 388 20.32 6.24 -12.65
N GLU A 389 21.61 6.56 -12.76
CA GLU A 389 22.34 6.40 -14.03
C GLU A 389 22.41 4.93 -14.46
N TYR A 390 22.60 4.00 -13.52
CA TYR A 390 22.50 2.57 -13.79
C TYR A 390 21.09 2.17 -14.30
N ILE A 391 20.02 2.65 -13.66
CA ILE A 391 18.64 2.40 -14.12
C ILE A 391 18.43 2.95 -15.53
N LYS A 392 18.97 4.15 -15.84
CA LYS A 392 18.86 4.77 -17.16
C LYS A 392 19.61 3.99 -18.23
N SER A 393 20.79 3.45 -17.93
CA SER A 393 21.58 2.68 -18.91
C SER A 393 20.92 1.37 -19.32
N PHE A 394 19.96 0.88 -18.53
CA PHE A 394 19.18 -0.33 -18.82
C PHE A 394 17.68 -0.03 -18.99
N ASN A 395 17.33 1.15 -19.53
CA ASN A 395 15.94 1.52 -19.75
C ASN A 395 15.40 0.95 -21.06
N ILE A 396 14.54 -0.06 -20.97
CA ILE A 396 14.00 -0.80 -22.12
C ILE A 396 13.01 0.01 -22.97
N ASP A 397 12.39 1.05 -22.41
CA ASP A 397 11.48 1.92 -23.16
C ASP A 397 12.24 2.95 -24.01
N LYS A 398 13.54 3.14 -23.75
CA LYS A 398 14.41 4.07 -24.48
C LYS A 398 15.38 3.36 -25.44
N ASP A 399 15.71 2.11 -25.15
CA ASP A 399 16.58 1.28 -25.98
C ASP A 399 15.91 -0.04 -26.31
N ASN A 400 15.36 -0.12 -27.53
CA ASN A 400 14.66 -1.29 -28.05
C ASN A 400 15.60 -2.50 -28.30
N THR A 401 16.92 -2.34 -28.16
CA THR A 401 17.87 -3.46 -28.24
C THR A 401 17.95 -4.24 -26.93
N LEU A 402 17.54 -3.63 -25.80
CA LEU A 402 17.50 -4.28 -24.51
C LEU A 402 16.32 -5.25 -24.42
N LYS A 403 16.61 -6.50 -24.07
CA LYS A 403 15.59 -7.54 -23.84
C LYS A 403 15.11 -7.61 -22.39
N HIS A 404 15.81 -6.94 -21.49
CA HIS A 404 15.58 -6.91 -20.05
C HIS A 404 16.07 -5.58 -19.49
N GLY A 405 15.52 -5.17 -18.36
CA GLY A 405 15.96 -3.97 -17.67
C GLY A 405 14.83 -3.28 -16.92
N PHE A 406 14.86 -1.96 -16.92
CA PHE A 406 13.92 -1.11 -16.21
C PHE A 406 12.99 -0.38 -17.17
N CYS A 407 11.73 -0.25 -16.80
CA CYS A 407 10.79 0.58 -17.55
C CYS A 407 10.81 2.05 -17.06
N ASN A 408 10.23 2.95 -17.84
CA ASN A 408 10.10 4.37 -17.49
C ASN A 408 9.37 4.58 -16.17
N PHE A 409 8.43 3.70 -15.81
CA PHE A 409 7.74 3.77 -14.51
C PHE A 409 8.73 3.65 -13.33
N GLU A 410 9.64 2.69 -13.38
CA GLU A 410 10.65 2.46 -12.33
C GLU A 410 11.61 3.66 -12.26
N MET A 411 12.11 4.13 -13.41
CA MET A 411 12.98 5.32 -13.50
C MET A 411 12.30 6.59 -12.95
N ILE A 412 11.04 6.84 -13.33
CA ILE A 412 10.30 8.03 -12.88
C ILE A 412 10.05 7.96 -11.37
N LYS A 413 9.65 6.80 -10.85
CA LYS A 413 9.44 6.64 -9.40
C LYS A 413 10.74 6.76 -8.61
N PHE A 414 11.84 6.20 -9.11
CA PHE A 414 13.15 6.37 -8.50
C PHE A 414 13.59 7.84 -8.46
N LYS A 415 13.42 8.58 -9.57
CA LYS A 415 13.69 10.03 -9.59
C LYS A 415 12.86 10.79 -8.55
N ARG A 416 11.57 10.45 -8.38
CA ARG A 416 10.72 11.05 -7.33
C ARG A 416 11.25 10.79 -5.92
N LEU A 417 11.88 9.64 -5.66
CA LEU A 417 12.55 9.38 -4.37
C LEU A 417 13.68 10.39 -4.16
N MET A 418 14.50 10.64 -5.18
CA MET A 418 15.62 11.57 -5.11
C MET A 418 15.14 13.01 -4.90
N ASP A 419 14.15 13.45 -5.67
CA ASP A 419 13.53 14.76 -5.52
C ASP A 419 13.01 14.92 -4.07
N PHE A 420 12.35 13.88 -3.54
CA PHE A 420 11.82 13.90 -2.18
C PHE A 420 12.90 13.86 -1.08
N LEU A 421 14.02 13.15 -1.29
CA LEU A 421 15.16 13.19 -0.36
C LEU A 421 15.72 14.62 -0.25
N LYS A 422 15.76 15.35 -1.36
CA LYS A 422 16.27 16.71 -1.44
C LYS A 422 15.29 17.73 -0.85
N ASP A 423 14.03 17.67 -1.27
CA ASP A 423 13.05 18.72 -0.99
C ASP A 423 12.25 18.44 0.29
N GLY A 424 12.16 17.18 0.70
CA GLY A 424 11.39 16.73 1.85
C GLY A 424 9.88 16.77 1.64
N PRO A 425 9.09 16.43 2.68
CA PRO A 425 7.66 16.70 2.67
C PRO A 425 7.42 18.22 2.75
N GLU A 426 6.24 18.65 2.28
CA GLU A 426 5.79 20.01 2.55
C GLU A 426 5.80 20.27 4.05
N ILE A 427 6.34 21.43 4.45
CA ILE A 427 6.36 21.85 5.86
C ILE A 427 4.92 22.13 6.27
N THR A 428 4.31 21.16 6.93
CA THR A 428 3.00 21.30 7.57
C THR A 428 3.18 21.65 9.05
N ALA A 429 2.13 22.12 9.71
CA ALA A 429 2.15 22.34 11.16
C ALA A 429 2.55 21.07 11.95
N ASP A 430 2.33 19.88 11.38
CA ASP A 430 2.54 18.58 12.01
C ASP A 430 3.92 17.95 11.71
N TYR A 431 4.69 18.48 10.77
CA TYR A 431 6.04 17.98 10.45
C TYR A 431 7.12 18.94 10.89
N ASN A 432 7.90 18.53 11.89
CA ASN A 432 9.09 19.24 12.34
C ASN A 432 10.32 18.33 12.19
N LYS A 433 11.33 18.81 11.45
CA LYS A 433 12.53 18.04 11.12
C LYS A 433 13.37 17.70 12.35
N ASP A 434 13.54 18.62 13.29
CA ASP A 434 14.33 18.40 14.50
C ASP A 434 13.62 17.44 15.45
N VAL A 435 12.31 17.61 15.63
CA VAL A 435 11.48 16.67 16.40
C VAL A 435 11.51 15.27 15.76
N SER A 436 11.44 15.18 14.42
CA SER A 436 11.51 13.89 13.71
C SER A 436 12.87 13.21 13.88
N LYS A 437 13.97 13.97 13.95
CA LYS A 437 15.31 13.42 14.27
C LYS A 437 15.37 12.93 15.72
N ALA A 438 14.84 13.68 16.68
CA ALA A 438 14.75 13.22 18.07
C ALA A 438 13.89 11.95 18.21
N ASP A 439 12.74 11.92 17.53
CA ASP A 439 11.87 10.74 17.47
C ASP A 439 12.58 9.54 16.86
N PHE A 440 13.37 9.74 15.79
CA PHE A 440 14.17 8.67 15.18
C PHE A 440 15.11 8.06 16.22
N PHE A 441 15.90 8.88 16.91
CA PHE A 441 16.81 8.40 17.95
C PHE A 441 16.07 7.60 19.04
N LEU A 442 15.02 8.17 19.63
CA LEU A 442 14.24 7.53 20.69
C LEU A 442 13.60 6.23 20.23
N PHE A 443 13.10 6.19 19.00
CA PHE A 443 12.48 5.00 18.42
C PHE A 443 13.51 3.88 18.21
N ILE A 444 14.68 4.20 17.63
CA ILE A 444 15.73 3.22 17.34
C ILE A 444 16.31 2.61 18.62
N ASP A 445 16.55 3.43 19.66
CA ASP A 445 17.08 2.94 20.93
C ASP A 445 16.14 1.92 21.61
N GLN A 446 14.84 2.23 21.61
CA GLN A 446 13.81 1.29 22.06
C GLN A 446 13.70 0.08 21.14
N LEU A 447 13.83 0.26 19.82
CA LEU A 447 13.72 -0.82 18.84
C LEU A 447 14.81 -1.86 19.04
N ASP A 448 16.07 -1.41 19.15
CA ASP A 448 17.23 -2.27 19.38
C ASP A 448 17.10 -3.03 20.70
N THR A 449 16.68 -2.34 21.76
CA THR A 449 16.44 -2.97 23.06
C THR A 449 15.35 -4.05 22.99
N ARG A 450 14.18 -3.71 22.43
CA ARG A 450 13.01 -4.61 22.38
C ARG A 450 13.19 -5.80 21.45
N ARG A 451 13.96 -5.62 20.36
CA ARG A 451 14.08 -6.61 19.28
C ARG A 451 15.43 -7.32 19.24
N GLY A 452 16.38 -6.92 20.09
CA GLY A 452 17.73 -7.46 20.10
C GLY A 452 18.51 -7.13 18.83
N THR A 453 18.14 -6.05 18.13
CA THR A 453 18.85 -5.56 16.94
C THR A 453 19.97 -4.60 17.33
N ASN A 454 20.83 -4.24 16.37
CA ASN A 454 21.92 -3.30 16.61
C ASN A 454 22.10 -2.36 15.41
N PHE A 455 21.51 -1.17 15.51
CA PHE A 455 21.52 -0.15 14.48
C PHE A 455 22.94 0.22 14.05
N LYS A 456 23.84 0.47 15.01
CA LYS A 456 25.22 0.91 14.72
C LYS A 456 26.03 -0.16 14.00
N LYS A 457 25.75 -1.45 14.27
CA LYS A 457 26.37 -2.58 13.56
C LYS A 457 25.79 -2.74 12.15
N THR A 458 24.47 -2.65 12.00
CA THR A 458 23.79 -2.87 10.71
C THR A 458 23.96 -1.70 9.74
N PHE A 459 24.05 -0.46 10.26
CA PHE A 459 24.16 0.77 9.46
C PHE A 459 25.38 1.61 9.91
N PRO A 460 26.61 1.13 9.72
CA PRO A 460 27.82 1.87 10.09
C PRO A 460 27.89 3.26 9.45
N GLU A 461 27.36 3.43 8.23
CA GLU A 461 27.29 4.70 7.50
C GLU A 461 26.26 5.69 8.06
N LEU A 462 25.34 5.24 8.92
CA LEU A 462 24.35 6.09 9.59
C LEU A 462 24.71 6.40 11.05
N VAL A 463 25.85 5.94 11.56
CA VAL A 463 26.26 6.18 12.95
C VAL A 463 26.42 7.67 13.25
N GLU A 464 27.01 8.44 12.35
CA GLU A 464 27.13 9.90 12.52
C GLU A 464 25.76 10.57 12.54
N PHE A 465 24.86 10.18 11.63
CA PHE A 465 23.48 10.67 11.60
C PHE A 465 22.72 10.33 12.88
N TYR A 466 22.88 9.10 13.40
CA TYR A 466 22.29 8.66 14.66
C TYR A 466 22.77 9.52 15.84
N ASN A 467 24.08 9.71 15.99
CA ASN A 467 24.64 10.53 17.07
C ASN A 467 24.21 12.00 16.95
N HIS A 468 24.04 12.52 15.73
CA HIS A 468 23.49 13.84 15.51
C HIS A 468 22.01 13.94 15.96
N CYS A 469 21.21 12.92 15.69
CA CYS A 469 19.83 12.83 16.18
C CYS A 469 19.74 12.79 17.71
N GLU A 470 20.67 12.09 18.38
CA GLU A 470 20.82 12.07 19.83
C GLU A 470 21.12 13.46 20.41
N SER A 471 22.04 14.21 19.78
CA SER A 471 22.35 15.59 20.17
C SER A 471 21.11 16.50 20.07
N ILE A 472 20.35 16.39 18.98
CA ILE A 472 19.12 17.18 18.79
C ILE A 472 18.08 16.85 19.86
N ASN A 473 17.89 15.57 20.21
CA ASN A 473 17.01 15.20 21.30
C ASN A 473 17.41 15.89 22.62
N THR A 474 18.72 15.90 22.93
CA THR A 474 19.26 16.56 24.13
C THR A 474 18.98 18.07 24.13
N GLU A 475 19.23 18.74 23.00
CA GLU A 475 18.96 20.18 22.84
C GLU A 475 17.48 20.53 22.99
N LEU A 476 16.58 19.71 22.41
CA LEU A 476 15.14 19.92 22.50
C LEU A 476 14.64 19.76 23.95
N LEU A 477 15.17 18.78 24.69
CA LEU A 477 14.84 18.60 26.11
C LEU A 477 15.28 19.81 26.94
N ILE A 478 16.49 20.35 26.73
CA ILE A 478 16.97 21.55 27.43
C ILE A 478 16.06 22.75 27.15
N LYS A 479 15.70 22.99 25.88
CA LYS A 479 14.79 24.07 25.48
C LYS A 479 13.41 23.91 26.11
N HIS A 480 12.87 22.70 26.14
CA HIS A 480 11.57 22.41 26.74
C HIS A 480 11.56 22.64 28.26
N HIS A 481 12.65 22.28 28.96
CA HIS A 481 12.80 22.55 30.39
C HIS A 481 13.06 24.03 30.73
N SER A 482 13.61 24.80 29.78
CA SER A 482 13.86 26.24 29.97
C SER A 482 12.63 27.11 29.67
N SER A 483 11.60 26.53 29.04
CA SER A 483 10.37 27.21 28.60
C SER A 483 9.14 26.89 29.47
N ASN A 484 9.29 25.95 30.42
CA ASN A 484 8.32 25.64 31.48
C ASN A 484 8.88 26.13 32.81
#